data_AF-A0A9W4WWG9-F1
#
_entry.id   AF-A0A9W4WWG9-F1
#
_cell.length_a   1.000
_cell.length_b   1.000
_cell.length_c   1.000
_cell.angle_alpha   90.00
_cell.angle_beta   90.00
_cell.angle_gamma   90.00
#
_symmetry.space_group_name_H-M   'P 1'
#
loop_
_entity.id
_entity.type
_entity.pdbx_description
1 polymer ?
#
loop_
_entity_poly.entity_id
_entity_poly.type
_entity_poly.pdbx_seq_one_letter_code
_entity_poly.pdbx_strand_id
1 'polypeptide(L)'
;MNESNNLDPIYLLRDFNLHRINVELLDESETPVSTVNEAKFIQFGTHKFDKSTTTSFQSKIHKETYYTLDALYHATITRRLQHTDYSQDATRQQIPTRLAYMDRKDWLPFVNGFALLPDENNKHNKETITSSLSSLSSGRHHSEKRRQLPTTEETEEDLEQKRAKRNEYRKNYETFLKAIAPTEIVIFEEDVMFEGLGDYASWVKSADDYFLKRSHSSPSQDRNPGESSRSSRSHHKRSRGLKVPLILVPPSFNSFVSMYNVKQLLQDQKFEPGSSVRTSGGKIEHNVLITQNGSQYEITDNAKSLRDSDWDRVICVITDGNEWVFKTYKWKTPENTFNNVVGVYFKYNNEITHQKVQKWKVNIIEIHPEMRHKDAEAYIDFWKSVLKKQTA
;
A
#
# COMPACT_ATOMS: atom_id res chain seq x y z
N MET A 1 22.38 25.91 -20.37
CA MET A 1 23.74 25.34 -20.43
C MET A 1 23.59 23.83 -20.59
N ASN A 2 23.91 23.35 -21.80
CA ASN A 2 24.15 21.98 -22.24
C ASN A 2 23.17 20.87 -21.82
N GLU A 3 22.02 20.78 -22.51
CA GLU A 3 21.37 19.48 -22.71
C GLU A 3 22.26 18.68 -23.67
N SER A 4 23.21 17.94 -23.10
CA SER A 4 24.01 16.96 -23.80
C SER A 4 23.07 16.04 -24.59
N ASN A 5 23.30 15.88 -25.90
CA ASN A 5 22.69 14.83 -26.74
C ASN A 5 22.82 13.49 -26.03
N ASN A 6 21.82 13.10 -25.23
CA ASN A 6 21.84 11.86 -24.50
C ASN A 6 21.40 10.78 -25.47
N LEU A 7 22.38 10.14 -26.12
CA LEU A 7 22.22 9.08 -27.11
C LEU A 7 21.61 7.79 -26.54
N ASP A 8 21.31 7.74 -25.24
CA ASP A 8 20.68 6.59 -24.61
C ASP A 8 19.21 6.47 -25.08
N PRO A 9 18.82 5.32 -25.68
CA PRO A 9 17.46 5.06 -26.17
C PRO A 9 16.34 5.37 -25.17
N ILE A 10 16.63 5.26 -23.88
CA ILE A 10 15.66 5.56 -22.81
C ILE A 10 15.27 7.03 -22.78
N TYR A 11 16.24 7.93 -22.95
CA TYR A 11 15.98 9.36 -22.95
C TYR A 11 15.32 9.79 -24.25
N LEU A 12 15.68 9.15 -25.36
CA LEU A 12 14.98 9.31 -26.64
C LEU A 12 13.51 8.87 -26.58
N LEU A 13 13.21 7.79 -25.84
CA LEU A 13 11.82 7.37 -25.56
C LEU A 13 11.03 8.38 -24.75
N ARG A 14 11.68 9.00 -23.75
CA ARG A 14 11.09 10.10 -22.99
C ARG A 14 10.83 11.31 -23.88
N ASP A 15 11.80 11.71 -24.68
CA ASP A 15 11.68 12.85 -25.59
C ASP A 15 10.61 12.61 -26.67
N PHE A 16 10.48 11.38 -27.17
CA PHE A 16 9.37 10.96 -28.02
C PHE A 16 8.01 11.19 -27.35
N ASN A 17 7.82 10.71 -26.12
CA ASN A 17 6.55 10.88 -25.40
C ASN A 17 6.25 12.36 -25.06
N LEU A 18 7.29 13.16 -24.87
CA LEU A 18 7.19 14.61 -24.69
C LEU A 18 6.99 15.37 -26.02
N HIS A 19 6.81 14.66 -27.14
CA HIS A 19 6.62 15.20 -28.50
C HIS A 19 7.80 16.09 -28.96
N ARG A 20 8.99 15.82 -28.44
CA ARG A 20 10.23 16.51 -28.85
C ARG A 20 10.88 15.85 -30.06
N ILE A 21 10.61 14.56 -30.27
CA ILE A 21 11.18 13.73 -31.33
C ILE A 21 10.07 12.85 -31.93
N ASN A 22 10.11 12.63 -33.25
CA ASN A 22 9.22 11.69 -33.94
C ASN A 22 9.82 10.28 -33.95
N VAL A 23 8.95 9.27 -33.85
CA VAL A 23 9.35 7.86 -33.92
C VAL A 23 8.69 7.17 -35.11
N GLU A 24 9.52 6.47 -35.88
CA GLU A 24 9.10 5.62 -36.98
C GLU A 24 9.52 4.17 -36.69
N LEU A 25 8.60 3.24 -36.91
CA LEU A 25 8.86 1.81 -36.83
C LEU A 25 9.20 1.33 -38.24
N LEU A 26 10.31 0.62 -38.40
CA LEU A 26 10.79 0.15 -39.70
C LEU A 26 10.91 -1.38 -39.70
N ASP A 27 10.53 -2.03 -40.80
CA ASP A 27 10.76 -3.46 -41.00
C ASP A 27 12.22 -3.78 -41.37
N GLU A 28 12.50 -5.04 -41.73
CA GLU A 28 13.82 -5.48 -42.19
C GLU A 28 14.26 -4.81 -43.51
N SER A 29 13.31 -4.32 -44.30
CA SER A 29 13.54 -3.64 -45.59
C SER A 29 13.57 -2.11 -45.46
N GLU A 30 13.60 -1.59 -44.24
CA GLU A 30 13.56 -0.16 -43.92
C GLU A 30 12.29 0.55 -44.40
N THR A 31 11.17 -0.17 -44.48
CA THR A 31 9.86 0.39 -44.79
C THR A 31 9.06 0.68 -43.52
N PRO A 32 8.28 1.77 -43.48
CA PRO A 32 7.54 2.16 -42.29
C PRO A 32 6.37 1.19 -42.01
N VAL A 33 6.31 0.67 -40.79
CA VAL A 33 5.25 -0.24 -40.30
C VAL A 33 4.45 0.39 -39.17
N SER A 34 3.22 -0.11 -38.96
CA SER A 34 2.31 0.46 -37.97
C SER A 34 2.35 -0.28 -36.62
N THR A 35 2.87 -1.50 -36.57
CA THR A 35 2.85 -2.33 -35.36
C THR A 35 4.25 -2.68 -34.87
N VAL A 36 4.41 -2.84 -33.55
CA VAL A 36 5.69 -3.18 -32.92
C VAL A 36 6.15 -4.60 -33.27
N ASN A 37 5.20 -5.49 -33.55
CA ASN A 37 5.49 -6.85 -33.95
C ASN A 37 6.20 -6.92 -35.31
N GLU A 38 5.69 -6.19 -36.30
CA GLU A 38 6.23 -6.14 -37.68
C GLU A 38 7.53 -5.33 -37.79
N ALA A 39 7.81 -4.45 -36.83
CA ALA A 39 9.01 -3.64 -36.82
C ALA A 39 10.24 -4.51 -36.51
N LYS A 40 11.37 -4.23 -37.16
CA LYS A 40 12.70 -4.70 -36.74
C LYS A 40 13.50 -3.56 -36.09
N PHE A 41 13.33 -2.34 -36.57
CA PHE A 41 14.03 -1.16 -36.07
C PHE A 41 13.06 -0.10 -35.55
N ILE A 42 13.53 0.66 -34.57
CA ILE A 42 12.84 1.85 -34.05
C ILE A 42 13.75 3.05 -34.31
N GLN A 43 13.28 4.00 -35.11
CA GLN A 43 14.00 5.21 -35.45
C GLN A 43 13.45 6.39 -34.65
N PHE A 44 14.31 7.03 -33.86
CA PHE A 44 14.03 8.26 -33.10
C PHE A 44 14.71 9.43 -33.81
N GLY A 45 13.96 10.18 -34.62
CA GLY A 45 14.52 11.27 -35.43
C GLY A 45 15.66 10.80 -36.33
N THR A 46 16.91 11.15 -35.99
CA THR A 46 18.12 10.78 -36.75
C THR A 46 18.77 9.47 -36.29
N HIS A 47 18.32 8.86 -35.18
CA HIS A 47 18.97 7.70 -34.57
C HIS A 47 18.13 6.43 -34.75
N LYS A 48 18.75 5.35 -35.25
CA LYS A 48 18.10 4.05 -35.49
C LYS A 48 18.64 3.00 -34.53
N PHE A 49 17.74 2.24 -33.89
CA PHE A 49 18.09 1.15 -32.97
C PHE A 49 17.34 -0.13 -33.34
N ASP A 50 17.94 -1.30 -33.07
CA ASP A 50 17.22 -2.58 -33.14
C ASP A 50 16.21 -2.64 -32.00
N LYS A 51 14.97 -3.05 -32.28
CA LYS A 51 13.91 -3.15 -31.27
C LYS A 51 14.28 -4.08 -30.11
N SER A 52 15.13 -5.08 -30.34
CA SER A 52 15.58 -6.02 -29.30
C SER A 52 16.80 -5.52 -28.50
N THR A 53 17.23 -4.27 -28.70
CA THR A 53 18.38 -3.72 -27.97
C THR A 53 18.08 -3.65 -26.47
N THR A 54 18.95 -4.20 -25.63
CA THR A 54 18.81 -4.11 -24.17
C THR A 54 19.16 -2.70 -23.69
N THR A 55 18.29 -2.12 -22.86
CA THR A 55 18.41 -0.76 -22.35
C THR A 55 19.10 -0.72 -20.98
N SER A 56 19.38 0.48 -20.46
CA SER A 56 19.92 0.65 -19.10
C SER A 56 18.85 0.54 -17.99
N PHE A 57 17.58 0.29 -18.33
CA PHE A 57 16.48 0.16 -17.36
C PHE A 57 16.41 -1.26 -16.79
N GLN A 58 16.77 -1.40 -15.51
CA GLN A 58 16.86 -2.67 -14.80
C GLN A 58 15.50 -3.08 -14.20
N SER A 59 15.17 -4.37 -14.26
CA SER A 59 14.00 -4.90 -13.57
C SER A 59 14.23 -4.97 -12.06
N LYS A 60 13.25 -4.47 -11.27
CA LYS A 60 13.29 -4.61 -9.81
C LYS A 60 12.99 -6.03 -9.33
N ILE A 61 12.26 -6.81 -10.13
CA ILE A 61 11.93 -8.21 -9.82
C ILE A 61 13.14 -9.10 -10.09
N HIS A 62 13.75 -8.93 -11.26
CA HIS A 62 14.93 -9.68 -11.67
C HIS A 62 16.11 -8.72 -11.76
N LYS A 63 16.83 -8.56 -10.63
CA LYS A 63 17.93 -7.59 -10.47
C LYS A 63 19.09 -7.74 -11.47
N GLU A 64 19.11 -8.75 -12.33
CA GLU A 64 20.14 -8.96 -13.34
C GLU A 64 19.59 -8.86 -14.77
N THR A 65 18.32 -8.50 -14.93
CA THR A 65 17.64 -8.44 -16.23
C THR A 65 17.32 -7.00 -16.58
N TYR A 66 17.74 -6.59 -17.77
CA TYR A 66 17.45 -5.29 -18.35
C TYR A 66 16.31 -5.42 -19.36
N TYR A 67 15.46 -4.40 -19.42
CA TYR A 67 14.37 -4.36 -20.38
C TYR A 67 14.87 -4.02 -21.78
N THR A 68 14.26 -4.67 -22.77
CA THR A 68 14.50 -4.40 -24.19
C THR A 68 13.76 -3.13 -24.64
N LEU A 69 14.25 -2.53 -25.72
CA LEU A 69 13.73 -1.26 -26.22
C LEU A 69 12.28 -1.37 -26.69
N ASP A 70 11.90 -2.47 -27.34
CA ASP A 70 10.54 -2.77 -27.76
C ASP A 70 9.54 -2.80 -26.57
N ALA A 71 9.95 -3.38 -25.45
CA ALA A 71 9.15 -3.46 -24.23
C ALA A 71 8.86 -2.08 -23.65
N LEU A 72 9.88 -1.22 -23.59
CA LEU A 72 9.78 0.14 -23.08
C LEU A 72 9.04 1.07 -24.04
N TYR A 73 9.25 0.90 -25.34
CA TYR A 73 8.49 1.61 -26.38
C TYR A 73 7.00 1.27 -26.29
N HIS A 74 6.66 -0.03 -26.24
CA HIS A 74 5.29 -0.48 -26.12
C HIS A 74 4.62 0.05 -24.83
N ALA A 75 5.32 -0.02 -23.69
CA ALA A 75 4.83 0.55 -22.44
C ALA A 75 4.59 2.08 -22.49
N THR A 76 5.34 2.77 -23.34
CA THR A 76 5.24 4.23 -23.55
C THR A 76 4.02 4.60 -24.41
N ILE A 77 3.82 3.90 -25.54
CA ILE A 77 2.65 4.14 -26.40
C ILE A 77 1.34 3.72 -25.72
N THR A 78 1.38 2.64 -24.93
CA THR A 78 0.23 2.13 -24.16
C THR A 78 0.13 2.72 -22.76
N ARG A 79 0.77 3.86 -22.49
CA ARG A 79 0.79 4.50 -21.16
C ARG A 79 -0.58 4.75 -20.54
N ARG A 80 -1.62 4.92 -21.38
CA ARG A 80 -3.02 5.14 -20.96
C ARG A 80 -3.78 3.86 -20.64
N LEU A 81 -3.29 2.69 -21.03
CA LEU A 81 -3.95 1.41 -20.76
C LEU A 81 -3.74 0.97 -19.32
N GLN A 82 -4.73 0.31 -18.73
CA GLN A 82 -4.55 -0.37 -17.44
C GLN A 82 -3.51 -1.50 -17.57
N HIS A 83 -2.94 -1.96 -16.45
CA HIS A 83 -1.86 -2.95 -16.50
C HIS A 83 -2.30 -4.30 -17.07
N THR A 84 -3.52 -4.72 -16.79
CA THR A 84 -4.13 -5.93 -17.36
C THR A 84 -4.22 -5.83 -18.88
N ASP A 85 -4.75 -4.73 -19.40
CA ASP A 85 -4.96 -4.52 -20.84
C ASP A 85 -3.63 -4.38 -21.57
N TYR A 86 -2.68 -3.67 -20.97
CA TYR A 86 -1.29 -3.61 -21.43
C TYR A 86 -0.67 -5.01 -21.56
N SER A 87 -0.82 -5.87 -20.55
CA SER A 87 -0.22 -7.21 -20.59
C SER A 87 -0.85 -8.09 -21.67
N GLN A 88 -2.17 -7.95 -21.89
CA GLN A 88 -2.87 -8.61 -22.99
C GLN A 88 -2.39 -8.10 -24.34
N ASP A 89 -2.25 -6.78 -24.50
CA ASP A 89 -1.78 -6.16 -25.74
C ASP A 89 -0.31 -6.52 -26.04
N ALA A 90 0.56 -6.51 -25.03
CA ALA A 90 1.94 -6.95 -25.17
C ALA A 90 2.05 -8.44 -25.59
N THR A 91 1.09 -9.27 -25.16
CA THR A 91 0.99 -10.67 -25.63
C THR A 91 0.60 -10.74 -27.11
N ARG A 92 -0.36 -9.92 -27.54
CA ARG A 92 -0.80 -9.86 -28.95
C ARG A 92 0.31 -9.36 -29.87
N GLN A 93 1.09 -8.38 -29.42
CA GLN A 93 2.23 -7.82 -30.12
C GLN A 93 3.51 -8.68 -30.00
N GLN A 94 3.43 -9.86 -29.37
CA GLN A 94 4.53 -10.82 -29.21
C GLN A 94 5.80 -10.24 -28.56
N ILE A 95 5.63 -9.32 -27.60
CA ILE A 95 6.77 -8.67 -26.94
C ILE A 95 7.44 -9.66 -25.98
N PRO A 96 8.74 -9.96 -26.15
CA PRO A 96 9.43 -11.01 -25.39
C PRO A 96 9.46 -10.75 -23.88
N THR A 97 9.69 -9.51 -23.48
CA THR A 97 9.84 -9.13 -22.06
C THR A 97 8.85 -8.02 -21.72
N ARG A 98 7.81 -8.34 -20.94
CA ARG A 98 6.79 -7.36 -20.55
C ARG A 98 7.28 -6.55 -19.37
N LEU A 99 7.01 -5.24 -19.39
CA LEU A 99 7.33 -4.37 -18.27
C LEU A 99 6.51 -4.79 -17.04
N ALA A 100 7.18 -5.15 -15.96
CA ALA A 100 6.52 -5.60 -14.75
C ALA A 100 5.70 -4.46 -14.13
N TYR A 101 4.64 -4.81 -13.39
CA TYR A 101 3.77 -3.81 -12.75
C TYR A 101 4.55 -2.84 -11.85
N MET A 102 5.51 -3.37 -11.06
CA MET A 102 6.34 -2.55 -10.17
C MET A 102 7.21 -1.57 -10.96
N ASP A 103 7.85 -2.04 -12.01
CA ASP A 103 8.77 -1.25 -12.84
C ASP A 103 8.02 -0.21 -13.69
N ARG A 104 6.78 -0.53 -14.09
CA ARG A 104 5.88 0.40 -14.80
C ARG A 104 5.53 1.62 -13.95
N LYS A 105 5.48 1.50 -12.62
CA LYS A 105 5.22 2.64 -11.72
C LYS A 105 6.34 3.67 -11.73
N ASP A 106 7.58 3.28 -12.01
CA ASP A 106 8.71 4.21 -12.11
C ASP A 106 8.92 4.69 -13.55
N TRP A 107 8.68 3.81 -14.52
CA TRP A 107 8.83 4.10 -15.94
C TRP A 107 7.89 5.23 -16.41
N LEU A 108 6.60 5.16 -16.06
CA LEU A 108 5.61 6.14 -16.57
C LEU A 108 5.88 7.58 -16.09
N PRO A 109 6.17 7.84 -14.79
CA PRO A 109 6.59 9.16 -14.36
C PRO A 109 7.83 9.68 -15.07
N PHE A 110 8.83 8.83 -15.32
CA PHE A 110 10.05 9.22 -16.05
C PHE A 110 9.75 9.63 -17.49
N VAL A 111 9.02 8.80 -18.25
CA VAL A 111 8.72 9.04 -19.66
C VAL A 111 7.79 10.24 -19.86
N ASN A 112 6.95 10.55 -18.87
CA ASN A 112 6.15 11.78 -18.86
C ASN A 112 6.93 13.02 -18.39
N GLY A 113 8.21 12.87 -18.04
CA GLY A 113 9.09 13.96 -17.61
C GLY A 113 8.88 14.43 -16.17
N PHE A 114 8.13 13.69 -15.36
CA PHE A 114 7.84 14.02 -13.96
C PHE A 114 8.88 13.47 -12.98
N ALA A 115 9.73 12.53 -13.40
CA ALA A 115 10.78 11.94 -12.59
C ALA A 115 12.08 11.73 -13.37
N LEU A 116 13.19 11.60 -12.65
CA LEU A 116 14.45 11.07 -13.18
C LEU A 116 14.52 9.58 -12.86
N LEU A 117 15.18 8.78 -13.71
CA LEU A 117 15.46 7.39 -13.37
C LEU A 117 16.41 7.34 -12.16
N PRO A 118 16.24 6.38 -11.24
CA PRO A 118 17.17 6.22 -10.12
C PRO A 118 18.56 5.87 -10.65
N ASP A 119 19.54 6.75 -10.45
CA ASP A 119 20.95 6.45 -10.74
C ASP A 119 21.42 5.26 -9.88
N GLU A 120 21.96 4.23 -10.53
CA GLU A 120 22.55 3.04 -9.90
C GLU A 120 23.63 3.39 -8.85
N ASN A 121 24.24 4.57 -8.92
CA ASN A 121 25.25 5.03 -7.95
C ASN A 121 24.71 5.35 -6.54
N ASN A 122 23.39 5.54 -6.37
CA ASN A 122 22.84 5.91 -5.07
C ASN A 122 22.51 4.71 -4.16
N LYS A 123 22.71 3.46 -4.64
CA LYS A 123 22.61 2.26 -3.80
C LYS A 123 23.78 2.12 -2.81
N HIS A 124 24.99 2.54 -3.17
CA HIS A 124 26.17 2.42 -2.30
C HIS A 124 26.09 3.29 -1.02
N ASN A 125 25.42 4.45 -1.08
CA ASN A 125 25.28 5.33 0.09
C ASN A 125 24.29 4.79 1.14
N LYS A 126 23.39 3.87 0.80
CA LYS A 126 22.49 3.25 1.79
C LYS A 126 23.16 2.14 2.57
N GLU A 127 24.10 1.40 1.97
CA GLU A 127 24.77 0.27 2.62
C GLU A 127 25.82 0.74 3.65
N THR A 128 26.49 1.88 3.41
CA THR A 128 27.46 2.47 4.36
C THR A 128 26.79 3.00 5.64
N ILE A 129 25.54 3.47 5.56
CA ILE A 129 24.79 3.94 6.74
C ILE A 129 24.34 2.74 7.59
N THR A 130 23.95 1.62 6.97
CA THR A 130 23.51 0.42 7.70
C THR A 130 24.65 -0.36 8.36
N SER A 131 25.86 -0.38 7.79
CA SER A 131 27.03 -1.01 8.41
C SER A 131 27.60 -0.22 9.60
N SER A 132 27.32 1.08 9.65
CA SER A 132 27.73 1.97 10.75
C SER A 132 26.81 1.88 11.99
N LEU A 133 25.60 1.33 11.84
CA LEU A 133 24.61 1.22 12.92
C LEU A 133 24.60 -0.16 13.61
N SER A 134 25.16 -1.20 12.98
CA SER A 134 25.22 -2.56 13.52
C SER A 134 26.41 -2.81 14.47
N SER A 135 27.35 -1.86 14.58
CA SER A 135 28.53 -1.96 15.46
C SER A 135 28.37 -1.27 16.82
N LEU A 136 27.18 -0.76 17.15
CA LEU A 136 26.92 0.04 18.37
C LEU A 136 26.04 -0.65 19.43
N SER A 137 25.71 -1.93 19.28
CA SER A 137 24.78 -2.64 20.20
C SER A 137 25.44 -3.54 21.26
N SER A 138 26.75 -3.46 21.48
CA SER A 138 27.42 -4.24 22.53
C SER A 138 28.29 -3.36 23.44
N GLY A 139 27.74 -3.05 24.62
CA GLY A 139 28.49 -2.58 25.80
C GLY A 139 28.30 -1.11 26.15
N ARG A 140 27.51 -0.85 27.20
CA ARG A 140 27.62 0.40 27.99
C ARG A 140 27.76 0.05 29.48
N HIS A 141 28.99 0.06 29.95
CA HIS A 141 29.34 0.49 31.31
C HIS A 141 29.74 1.98 31.26
N HIS A 142 29.40 2.69 32.33
CA HIS A 142 29.63 4.09 32.61
C HIS A 142 31.11 4.52 32.50
N SER A 143 31.39 5.60 31.74
CA SER A 143 32.27 6.71 32.17
C SER A 143 32.40 7.75 31.06
N GLU A 144 32.14 9.01 31.40
CA GLU A 144 32.30 10.18 30.55
C GLU A 144 33.76 10.38 30.12
N LYS A 145 34.00 10.43 28.81
CA LYS A 145 35.05 11.27 28.20
C LYS A 145 34.67 11.56 26.74
N ARG A 146 34.33 12.84 26.54
CA ARG A 146 33.98 13.56 25.31
C ARG A 146 34.90 13.18 24.14
N ARG A 147 34.36 12.56 23.07
CA ARG A 147 34.99 12.51 21.74
C ARG A 147 34.35 13.59 20.86
N GLN A 148 35.18 14.48 20.32
CA GLN A 148 34.79 15.56 19.42
C GLN A 148 34.44 14.99 18.02
N LEU A 149 33.35 15.46 17.42
CA LEU A 149 33.06 15.29 15.98
C LEU A 149 33.90 16.29 15.18
N PRO A 150 34.29 15.97 13.93
CA PRO A 150 34.90 16.96 13.05
C PRO A 150 33.84 17.98 12.62
N THR A 151 34.05 19.24 13.02
CA THR A 151 33.26 20.38 12.60
C THR A 151 33.63 20.73 11.16
N THR A 152 32.75 20.43 10.21
CA THR A 152 32.68 21.20 8.96
C THR A 152 31.52 22.16 9.17
N GLU A 153 31.81 23.45 9.34
CA GLU A 153 30.80 24.49 9.49
C GLU A 153 30.04 24.61 8.16
N GLU A 154 28.84 24.00 8.08
CA GLU A 154 27.90 24.28 6.99
C GLU A 154 27.56 25.77 7.06
N THR A 155 27.87 26.51 5.99
CA THR A 155 27.68 27.96 5.94
C THR A 155 26.19 28.29 5.92
N GLU A 156 25.78 29.44 6.47
CA GLU A 156 24.36 29.83 6.54
C GLU A 156 23.70 29.90 5.15
N GLU A 157 24.49 30.22 4.11
CA GLU A 157 24.09 30.18 2.71
C GLU A 157 23.71 28.78 2.21
N ASP A 158 24.38 27.71 2.67
CA ASP A 158 24.07 26.33 2.26
C ASP A 158 22.75 25.84 2.88
N LEU A 159 22.49 26.25 4.13
CA LEU A 159 21.22 25.95 4.80
C LEU A 159 20.06 26.70 4.13
N GLU A 160 20.30 27.93 3.71
CA GLU A 160 19.30 28.75 3.02
C GLU A 160 19.02 28.23 1.61
N GLN A 161 20.03 27.79 0.86
CA GLN A 161 19.85 27.11 -0.42
C GLN A 161 19.09 25.78 -0.29
N LYS A 162 19.40 24.96 0.74
CA LYS A 162 18.65 23.73 1.02
C LYS A 162 17.18 24.01 1.36
N ARG A 163 16.89 25.09 2.11
CA ARG A 163 15.52 25.52 2.45
C ARG A 163 14.78 26.06 1.23
N ALA A 164 15.44 26.88 0.41
CA ALA A 164 14.89 27.43 -0.83
C ALA A 164 14.50 26.29 -1.79
N LYS A 165 15.39 25.32 -2.00
CA LYS A 165 15.14 24.15 -2.85
C LYS A 165 13.98 23.29 -2.34
N ARG A 166 13.84 23.14 -1.02
CA ARG A 166 12.73 22.39 -0.40
C ARG A 166 11.39 23.14 -0.54
N ASN A 167 11.38 24.46 -0.42
CA ASN A 167 10.19 25.29 -0.63
C ASN A 167 9.79 25.37 -2.10
N GLU A 168 10.74 25.45 -3.02
CA GLU A 168 10.51 25.38 -4.45
C GLU A 168 9.88 24.04 -4.85
N TYR A 169 10.41 22.93 -4.33
CA TYR A 169 9.82 21.61 -4.53
C TYR A 169 8.37 21.53 -4.02
N ARG A 170 8.10 22.08 -2.83
CA ARG A 170 6.74 22.13 -2.26
C ARG A 170 5.77 22.94 -3.12
N LYS A 171 6.21 24.10 -3.62
CA LYS A 171 5.42 24.97 -4.48
C LYS A 171 5.15 24.35 -5.85
N ASN A 172 6.14 23.68 -6.43
CA ASN A 172 5.98 22.93 -7.68
C ASN A 172 5.03 21.74 -7.51
N TYR A 173 5.09 21.04 -6.37
CA TYR A 173 4.18 19.95 -6.04
C TYR A 173 2.73 20.41 -5.83
N GLU A 174 2.50 21.53 -5.16
CA GLU A 174 1.15 22.10 -5.02
C GLU A 174 0.59 22.58 -6.37
N THR A 175 1.44 23.14 -7.23
CA THR A 175 1.06 23.54 -8.59
C THR A 175 0.71 22.32 -9.45
N PHE A 176 1.43 21.22 -9.28
CA PHE A 176 1.16 19.93 -9.89
C PHE A 176 -0.21 19.35 -9.47
N LEU A 177 -0.53 19.36 -8.17
CA LEU A 177 -1.84 18.90 -7.69
C LEU A 177 -3.00 19.74 -8.26
N LYS A 178 -2.82 21.06 -8.36
CA LYS A 178 -3.82 21.95 -8.97
C LYS A 178 -3.97 21.75 -10.47
N ALA A 179 -2.89 21.41 -11.18
CA ALA A 179 -2.91 21.14 -12.61
C ALA A 179 -3.57 19.79 -12.96
N ILE A 180 -3.54 18.83 -12.04
CA ILE A 180 -4.10 17.48 -12.25
C ILE A 180 -5.56 17.37 -11.79
N ALA A 181 -5.98 18.17 -10.80
CA ALA A 181 -7.37 18.24 -10.33
C ALA A 181 -8.44 18.29 -11.44
N PRO A 182 -8.30 19.07 -12.54
CA PRO A 182 -9.31 19.07 -13.62
C PRO A 182 -9.23 17.84 -14.55
N THR A 183 -8.19 17.01 -14.45
CA THR A 183 -8.00 15.77 -15.23
C THR A 183 -8.21 14.50 -14.39
N GLU A 184 -8.58 14.64 -13.11
CA GLU A 184 -8.92 13.50 -12.27
C GLU A 184 -10.21 12.84 -12.77
N ILE A 185 -10.07 11.62 -13.30
CA ILE A 185 -11.19 10.71 -13.43
C ILE A 185 -11.42 10.13 -12.02
N VAL A 186 -12.55 10.46 -11.43
CA VAL A 186 -13.01 9.86 -10.18
C VAL A 186 -13.34 8.40 -10.49
N ILE A 187 -12.45 7.49 -10.12
CA ILE A 187 -12.70 6.04 -10.17
C ILE A 187 -13.56 5.71 -8.95
N PHE A 188 -14.83 5.40 -9.18
CA PHE A 188 -15.71 4.94 -8.11
C PHE A 188 -15.39 3.47 -7.79
N GLU A 189 -15.52 3.08 -6.52
CA GLU A 189 -15.25 1.72 -6.03
C GLU A 189 -16.09 0.65 -6.77
N GLU A 190 -17.22 1.06 -7.39
CA GLU A 190 -18.09 0.21 -8.21
C GLU A 190 -17.48 -0.19 -9.56
N ASP A 191 -16.50 0.56 -10.10
CA ASP A 191 -15.83 0.26 -11.37
C ASP A 191 -14.72 -0.80 -11.23
N VAL A 192 -14.41 -1.22 -10.00
CA VAL A 192 -13.36 -2.21 -9.66
C VAL A 192 -13.96 -3.60 -9.36
N MET A 193 -15.17 -3.88 -9.84
CA MET A 193 -15.72 -5.24 -9.80
C MET A 193 -15.12 -6.09 -10.94
N PHE A 194 -13.94 -6.65 -10.68
CA PHE A 194 -13.34 -7.70 -11.51
C PHE A 194 -14.16 -9.00 -11.38
N GLU A 195 -15.17 -9.17 -12.23
CA GLU A 195 -15.75 -10.49 -12.46
C GLU A 195 -14.73 -11.37 -13.22
N GLY A 196 -14.28 -12.46 -12.58
CA GLY A 196 -13.81 -13.64 -13.30
C GLY A 196 -12.32 -14.00 -13.27
N LEU A 197 -11.44 -13.30 -12.56
CA LEU A 197 -10.04 -13.71 -12.40
C LEU A 197 -9.61 -13.68 -10.93
N GLY A 198 -8.95 -14.76 -10.51
CA GLY A 198 -8.69 -15.15 -9.13
C GLY A 198 -8.20 -14.06 -8.17
N ASP A 199 -8.61 -14.26 -6.92
CA ASP A 199 -8.41 -13.41 -5.75
C ASP A 199 -7.05 -12.70 -5.70
N TYR A 200 -7.03 -11.38 -5.90
CA TYR A 200 -5.84 -10.53 -5.75
C TYR A 200 -5.19 -10.72 -4.37
N ALA A 201 -5.97 -11.06 -3.34
CA ALA A 201 -5.45 -11.37 -2.00
C ALA A 201 -4.59 -12.65 -1.97
N SER A 202 -4.83 -13.61 -2.87
CA SER A 202 -4.00 -14.81 -3.00
C SER A 202 -2.60 -14.50 -3.53
N TRP A 203 -2.49 -13.52 -4.42
CA TRP A 203 -1.21 -13.09 -5.00
C TRP A 203 -0.37 -12.33 -3.98
N VAL A 204 -1.00 -11.48 -3.17
CA VAL A 204 -0.35 -10.78 -2.05
C VAL A 204 0.16 -11.78 -1.01
N LYS A 205 -0.63 -12.80 -0.64
CA LYS A 205 -0.18 -13.87 0.26
C LYS A 205 0.98 -14.68 -0.31
N SER A 206 0.96 -14.97 -1.61
CA SER A 206 2.07 -15.69 -2.26
C SER A 206 3.36 -14.86 -2.27
N ALA A 207 3.26 -13.53 -2.37
CA ALA A 207 4.41 -12.65 -2.25
C ALA A 207 4.93 -12.61 -0.81
N ASP A 208 4.05 -12.49 0.19
CA ASP A 208 4.44 -12.50 1.60
C ASP A 208 5.12 -13.81 2.01
N ASP A 209 4.56 -14.97 1.62
CA ASP A 209 5.16 -16.29 1.87
C ASP A 209 6.54 -16.45 1.22
N TYR A 210 6.76 -15.83 0.06
CA TYR A 210 8.05 -15.84 -0.63
C TYR A 210 9.11 -15.01 0.11
N PHE A 211 8.74 -13.86 0.67
CA PHE A 211 9.67 -13.01 1.42
C PHE A 211 9.96 -13.56 2.84
N LEU A 212 8.99 -14.20 3.49
CA LEU A 212 9.14 -14.80 4.82
C LEU A 212 9.94 -16.11 4.81
N LYS A 213 9.90 -16.90 3.73
CA LYS A 213 10.71 -18.14 3.63
C LYS A 213 12.21 -17.88 3.45
N ARG A 214 12.61 -16.68 3.06
CA ARG A 214 14.02 -16.33 2.82
C ARG A 214 14.80 -15.99 4.10
N SER A 215 14.14 -15.86 5.26
CA SER A 215 14.79 -15.52 6.54
C SER A 215 15.19 -16.71 7.41
N HIS A 216 14.97 -17.96 6.98
CA HIS A 216 15.39 -19.15 7.72
C HIS A 216 16.09 -20.16 6.81
N SER A 217 17.35 -19.88 6.47
CA SER A 217 18.26 -20.88 5.90
C SER A 217 19.67 -20.72 6.47
N SER A 218 19.94 -21.42 7.57
CA SER A 218 21.27 -21.87 8.03
C SER A 218 21.11 -22.82 9.24
N PRO A 219 22.06 -23.75 9.49
CA PRO A 219 21.74 -25.17 9.63
C PRO A 219 21.62 -25.70 11.07
N SER A 220 20.80 -26.75 11.18
CA SER A 220 20.87 -27.90 12.09
C SER A 220 21.88 -27.89 13.25
N GLN A 221 21.34 -27.94 14.47
CA GLN A 221 21.96 -28.65 15.59
C GLN A 221 20.91 -29.53 16.27
N ASP A 222 21.20 -30.84 16.28
CA ASP A 222 20.47 -31.89 16.98
C ASP A 222 20.27 -31.59 18.46
N ARG A 223 19.08 -31.94 18.98
CA ARG A 223 18.92 -32.62 20.29
C ARG A 223 17.50 -33.19 20.45
N ASN A 224 17.50 -34.41 21.01
CA ASN A 224 16.48 -35.46 21.09
C ASN A 224 15.12 -35.12 21.72
N PRO A 225 14.09 -35.98 21.46
CA PRO A 225 12.77 -35.92 22.07
C PRO A 225 12.77 -36.57 23.47
N GLY A 226 12.08 -35.96 24.42
CA GLY A 226 11.89 -36.49 25.77
C GLY A 226 10.49 -36.19 26.28
N GLU A 227 9.72 -37.26 26.49
CA GLU A 227 8.43 -37.32 27.14
C GLU A 227 8.34 -36.51 28.44
N SER A 228 7.18 -35.89 28.70
CA SER A 228 6.39 -36.27 29.90
C SER A 228 5.08 -35.49 30.04
N SER A 229 4.04 -36.27 30.36
CA SER A 229 2.88 -35.91 31.17
C SER A 229 1.80 -34.99 30.57
N ARG A 230 0.92 -35.62 29.81
CA ARG A 230 -0.50 -35.23 29.74
C ARG A 230 -1.12 -35.39 31.13
N SER A 231 -1.52 -34.28 31.75
CA SER A 231 -2.53 -34.34 32.82
C SER A 231 -3.88 -33.95 32.24
N SER A 232 -4.71 -34.97 32.06
CA SER A 232 -6.14 -34.86 31.88
C SER A 232 -6.76 -34.29 33.15
N ARG A 233 -7.37 -33.10 33.07
CA ARG A 233 -8.29 -32.61 34.10
C ARG A 233 -9.63 -32.24 33.49
N SER A 234 -10.50 -33.24 33.60
CA SER A 234 -11.94 -33.22 33.84
C SER A 234 -12.72 -31.92 33.57
N HIS A 235 -13.79 -32.13 32.80
CA HIS A 235 -14.99 -31.31 32.75
C HIS A 235 -15.46 -30.85 34.13
N HIS A 236 -15.25 -29.58 34.43
CA HIS A 236 -16.11 -28.82 35.32
C HIS A 236 -16.68 -27.64 34.54
N LYS A 237 -18.02 -27.59 34.48
CA LYS A 237 -18.82 -26.44 34.08
C LYS A 237 -18.33 -25.23 34.88
N ARG A 238 -17.36 -24.49 34.33
CA ARG A 238 -16.93 -23.22 34.91
C ARG A 238 -18.00 -22.18 34.60
N SER A 239 -18.38 -21.48 35.67
CA SER A 239 -19.26 -20.33 35.69
C SER A 239 -18.96 -19.38 34.52
N ARG A 240 -20.00 -18.65 34.09
CA ARG A 240 -19.92 -17.52 33.17
C ARG A 240 -18.95 -16.46 33.71
N GLY A 241 -17.64 -16.68 33.56
CA GLY A 241 -16.67 -15.60 33.57
C GLY A 241 -17.07 -14.64 32.45
N LEU A 242 -17.16 -13.35 32.76
CA LEU A 242 -17.50 -12.32 31.78
C LEU A 242 -16.48 -12.41 30.64
N LYS A 243 -16.90 -13.01 29.51
CA LYS A 243 -16.07 -13.03 28.31
C LYS A 243 -15.92 -11.58 27.85
N VAL A 244 -14.69 -11.16 27.59
CA VAL A 244 -14.38 -9.80 27.11
C VAL A 244 -15.21 -9.53 25.85
N PRO A 245 -16.05 -8.47 25.83
CA PRO A 245 -16.84 -8.12 24.66
C PRO A 245 -15.99 -7.90 23.42
N LEU A 246 -16.49 -8.31 22.26
CA LEU A 246 -15.78 -8.29 20.99
C LEU A 246 -16.39 -7.24 20.05
N ILE A 247 -15.52 -6.45 19.41
CA ILE A 247 -15.85 -5.52 18.35
C ILE A 247 -15.19 -6.02 17.07
N LEU A 248 -15.99 -6.19 16.02
CA LEU A 248 -15.49 -6.56 14.70
C LEU A 248 -15.26 -5.32 13.85
N VAL A 249 -14.13 -5.30 13.15
CA VAL A 249 -13.81 -4.30 12.11
C VAL A 249 -13.70 -4.99 10.74
N PRO A 250 -13.88 -4.25 9.63
CA PRO A 250 -13.70 -4.84 8.31
C PRO A 250 -12.24 -5.25 8.09
N PRO A 251 -11.97 -6.38 7.41
CA PRO A 251 -10.62 -6.84 7.09
C PRO A 251 -9.99 -6.05 5.93
N SER A 252 -10.72 -5.11 5.33
CA SER A 252 -10.22 -4.29 4.23
C SER A 252 -9.23 -3.25 4.72
N PHE A 253 -8.05 -3.23 4.11
CA PHE A 253 -7.02 -2.22 4.40
C PHE A 253 -7.41 -0.82 3.92
N ASN A 254 -8.34 -0.69 2.97
CA ASN A 254 -8.85 0.60 2.48
C ASN A 254 -10.11 1.07 3.21
N SER A 255 -10.60 0.30 4.18
CA SER A 255 -11.75 0.72 4.97
C SER A 255 -11.43 1.98 5.80
N PHE A 256 -12.45 2.80 6.01
CA PHE A 256 -12.34 4.05 6.76
C PHE A 256 -11.79 3.82 8.17
N VAL A 257 -12.35 2.83 8.87
CA VAL A 257 -11.84 2.31 10.14
C VAL A 257 -11.43 0.85 9.96
N SER A 258 -10.17 0.55 10.27
CA SER A 258 -9.54 -0.77 10.18
C SER A 258 -8.66 -1.03 11.40
N MET A 259 -8.03 -2.21 11.46
CA MET A 259 -7.02 -2.50 12.50
C MET A 259 -5.82 -1.53 12.50
N TYR A 260 -5.62 -0.71 11.46
CA TYR A 260 -4.55 0.30 11.42
C TYR A 260 -4.82 1.53 12.30
N ASN A 261 -6.08 1.92 12.43
CA ASN A 261 -6.46 3.20 13.03
C ASN A 261 -7.54 3.10 14.14
N VAL A 262 -8.18 1.93 14.28
CA VAL A 262 -9.24 1.72 15.28
C VAL A 262 -8.76 1.96 16.71
N LYS A 263 -7.49 1.64 17.01
CA LYS A 263 -6.90 1.85 18.33
C LYS A 263 -6.81 3.33 18.66
N GLN A 264 -6.23 4.14 17.77
CA GLN A 264 -6.09 5.58 17.94
C GLN A 264 -7.47 6.25 18.05
N LEU A 265 -8.45 5.81 17.25
CA LEU A 265 -9.80 6.35 17.29
C LEU A 265 -10.53 6.02 18.59
N LEU A 266 -10.50 4.75 19.02
CA LEU A 266 -11.30 4.25 20.14
C LEU A 266 -10.59 4.29 21.50
N GLN A 267 -9.31 4.65 21.55
CA GLN A 267 -8.54 4.82 22.78
C GLN A 267 -8.03 6.26 22.93
N ASP A 268 -7.40 6.81 21.88
CA ASP A 268 -6.77 8.13 21.93
C ASP A 268 -7.70 9.26 21.46
N GLN A 269 -8.93 8.93 21.05
CA GLN A 269 -9.96 9.87 20.57
C GLN A 269 -9.49 10.69 19.35
N LYS A 270 -8.60 10.10 18.55
CA LYS A 270 -7.96 10.76 17.41
C LYS A 270 -8.08 9.90 16.17
N PHE A 271 -8.61 10.47 15.09
CA PHE A 271 -8.66 9.78 13.81
C PHE A 271 -7.40 10.07 12.99
N GLU A 272 -6.73 9.00 12.58
CA GLU A 272 -5.70 9.05 11.54
C GLU A 272 -6.08 8.09 10.40
N PRO A 273 -6.01 8.53 9.14
CA PRO A 273 -6.25 7.64 8.01
C PRO A 273 -5.28 6.46 8.00
N GLY A 274 -5.80 5.25 7.75
CA GLY A 274 -4.96 4.03 7.72
C GLY A 274 -3.83 4.09 6.69
N SER A 275 -4.00 4.86 5.60
CA SER A 275 -2.94 5.13 4.62
C SER A 275 -1.73 5.83 5.24
N SER A 276 -1.93 6.84 6.09
CA SER A 276 -0.87 7.58 6.76
C SER A 276 -0.07 6.70 7.72
N VAL A 277 -0.76 5.85 8.50
CA VAL A 277 -0.12 4.92 9.47
C VAL A 277 0.77 3.89 8.75
N ARG A 278 0.35 3.44 7.57
CA ARG A 278 1.16 2.54 6.72
C ARG A 278 2.43 3.23 6.22
N THR A 279 2.31 4.45 5.72
CA THR A 279 3.46 5.21 5.19
C THR A 279 4.50 5.51 6.27
N SER A 280 4.08 5.70 7.52
CA SER A 280 4.99 5.89 8.66
C SER A 280 5.63 4.60 9.20
N GLY A 281 5.36 3.44 8.58
CA GLY A 281 5.92 2.15 9.01
C GLY A 281 5.30 1.59 10.29
N GLY A 282 4.06 1.97 10.62
CA GLY A 282 3.33 1.45 11.78
C GLY A 282 3.10 -0.06 11.67
N LYS A 283 3.27 -0.79 12.78
CA LYS A 283 2.94 -2.21 12.88
C LYS A 283 1.45 -2.39 13.18
N ILE A 284 0.82 -3.37 12.54
CA ILE A 284 -0.58 -3.76 12.78
C ILE A 284 -0.62 -4.73 13.95
N GLU A 285 -1.47 -4.46 14.92
CA GLU A 285 -1.85 -5.44 15.94
C GLU A 285 -3.07 -6.21 15.41
N HIS A 286 -2.96 -7.54 15.26
CA HIS A 286 -4.08 -8.36 14.77
C HIS A 286 -5.21 -8.54 15.80
N ASN A 287 -4.92 -8.28 17.08
CA ASN A 287 -5.90 -8.20 18.15
C ASN A 287 -5.53 -7.03 19.04
N VAL A 288 -6.48 -6.12 19.24
CA VAL A 288 -6.30 -4.93 20.09
C VAL A 288 -7.22 -5.07 21.28
N LEU A 289 -6.67 -4.87 22.48
CA LEU A 289 -7.46 -4.74 23.71
C LEU A 289 -7.51 -3.26 24.08
N ILE A 290 -8.72 -2.70 24.16
CA ILE A 290 -8.95 -1.34 24.63
C ILE A 290 -9.73 -1.35 25.94
N THR A 291 -9.48 -0.36 26.79
CA THR A 291 -10.18 -0.21 28.07
C THR A 291 -11.05 1.03 28.01
N GLN A 292 -12.36 0.87 28.20
CA GLN A 292 -13.33 1.96 28.25
C GLN A 292 -14.15 1.88 29.53
N ASN A 293 -14.16 2.96 30.32
CA ASN A 293 -14.88 3.07 31.60
C ASN A 293 -14.64 1.86 32.54
N GLY A 294 -13.40 1.36 32.59
CA GLY A 294 -13.02 0.21 33.42
C GLY A 294 -13.41 -1.17 32.85
N SER A 295 -14.08 -1.22 31.69
CA SER A 295 -14.38 -2.47 30.96
C SER A 295 -13.41 -2.67 29.80
N GLN A 296 -12.94 -3.90 29.60
CA GLN A 296 -12.08 -4.25 28.47
C GLN A 296 -12.92 -4.66 27.26
N TYR A 297 -12.45 -4.30 26.07
CA TYR A 297 -13.04 -4.67 24.78
C TYR A 297 -11.94 -5.21 23.88
N GLU A 298 -12.21 -6.34 23.24
CA GLU A 298 -11.34 -6.93 22.24
C GLU A 298 -11.79 -6.48 20.85
N ILE A 299 -10.83 -6.16 19.98
CA ILE A 299 -11.07 -5.76 18.59
C ILE A 299 -10.28 -6.68 17.68
N THR A 300 -10.96 -7.21 16.65
CA THR A 300 -10.36 -8.06 15.63
C THR A 300 -11.03 -7.86 14.26
N ASP A 301 -10.28 -8.09 13.20
CA ASP A 301 -10.78 -8.16 11.81
C ASP A 301 -11.04 -9.60 11.36
N ASN A 302 -10.50 -10.58 12.08
CA ASN A 302 -10.46 -11.97 11.63
C ASN A 302 -11.68 -12.77 12.10
N ALA A 303 -12.83 -12.45 11.52
CA ALA A 303 -14.08 -13.16 11.79
C ALA A 303 -14.02 -14.68 11.52
N LYS A 304 -13.13 -15.15 10.63
CA LYS A 304 -12.96 -16.58 10.31
C LYS A 304 -12.35 -17.38 11.47
N SER A 305 -11.64 -16.72 12.37
CA SER A 305 -11.03 -17.34 13.55
C SER A 305 -12.02 -17.51 14.71
N LEU A 306 -13.18 -16.87 14.63
CA LEU A 306 -14.20 -16.89 15.68
C LEU A 306 -14.98 -18.21 15.68
N ARG A 307 -15.04 -18.85 16.83
CA ARG A 307 -15.91 -20.02 17.06
C ARG A 307 -17.33 -19.56 17.37
N ASP A 308 -18.31 -20.44 17.25
CA ASP A 308 -19.72 -20.13 17.54
C ASP A 308 -19.95 -19.47 18.91
N SER A 309 -19.18 -19.88 19.93
CA SER A 309 -19.26 -19.33 21.28
C SER A 309 -18.62 -17.93 21.45
N ASP A 310 -17.81 -17.51 20.49
CA ASP A 310 -17.19 -16.18 20.43
C ASP A 310 -18.12 -15.16 19.76
N TRP A 311 -19.07 -15.61 18.95
CA TRP A 311 -20.09 -14.73 18.38
C TRP A 311 -21.08 -14.21 19.41
N ASP A 312 -21.30 -14.94 20.51
CA ASP A 312 -22.21 -14.51 21.59
C ASP A 312 -21.67 -13.32 22.40
N ARG A 313 -20.37 -13.03 22.29
CA ARG A 313 -19.72 -11.85 22.90
C ARG A 313 -19.48 -10.72 21.90
N VAL A 314 -19.84 -10.88 20.63
CA VAL A 314 -19.77 -9.78 19.65
C VAL A 314 -20.86 -8.78 19.98
N ILE A 315 -20.46 -7.56 20.33
CA ILE A 315 -21.39 -6.49 20.70
C ILE A 315 -21.56 -5.46 19.58
N CYS A 316 -20.54 -5.30 18.73
CA CYS A 316 -20.50 -4.28 17.69
C CYS A 316 -19.77 -4.80 16.45
N VAL A 317 -20.28 -4.42 15.28
CA VAL A 317 -19.66 -4.60 13.97
C VAL A 317 -19.53 -3.23 13.34
N ILE A 318 -18.29 -2.80 13.11
CA ILE A 318 -17.98 -1.68 12.24
C ILE A 318 -17.99 -2.21 10.80
N THR A 319 -18.70 -1.54 9.91
CA THR A 319 -18.81 -1.92 8.49
C THR A 319 -18.29 -0.80 7.60
N ASP A 320 -17.73 -1.18 6.46
CA ASP A 320 -17.32 -0.30 5.35
C ASP A 320 -18.38 -0.25 4.22
N GLY A 321 -19.52 -0.93 4.37
CA GLY A 321 -20.56 -1.01 3.34
C GLY A 321 -20.44 -2.23 2.43
N ASN A 322 -19.41 -3.06 2.58
CA ASN A 322 -19.21 -4.24 1.76
C ASN A 322 -20.00 -5.45 2.26
N GLU A 323 -20.98 -5.92 1.49
CA GLU A 323 -21.84 -7.04 1.88
C GLU A 323 -21.12 -8.40 1.93
N TRP A 324 -20.06 -8.56 1.13
CA TRP A 324 -19.38 -9.84 1.01
C TRP A 324 -18.74 -10.31 2.33
N VAL A 325 -18.38 -9.37 3.23
CA VAL A 325 -17.76 -9.70 4.53
C VAL A 325 -18.69 -10.53 5.41
N PHE A 326 -20.01 -10.27 5.36
CA PHE A 326 -21.02 -10.93 6.18
C PHE A 326 -21.18 -12.42 5.81
N LYS A 327 -20.80 -12.84 4.60
CA LYS A 327 -20.78 -14.27 4.23
C LYS A 327 -19.88 -15.10 5.16
N THR A 328 -18.87 -14.49 5.76
CA THR A 328 -17.97 -15.15 6.72
C THR A 328 -18.48 -15.12 8.15
N TYR A 329 -19.50 -14.31 8.46
CA TYR A 329 -20.00 -14.11 9.82
C TYR A 329 -20.99 -15.19 10.25
N LYS A 330 -21.34 -15.26 11.54
CA LYS A 330 -22.43 -16.13 12.03
C LYS A 330 -23.75 -15.79 11.34
N TRP A 331 -24.08 -14.50 11.24
CA TRP A 331 -25.24 -14.00 10.49
C TRP A 331 -24.80 -13.59 9.09
N LYS A 332 -25.30 -14.32 8.07
CA LYS A 332 -24.81 -14.22 6.69
C LYS A 332 -25.28 -12.99 5.91
N THR A 333 -26.18 -12.20 6.48
CA THR A 333 -26.72 -10.98 5.87
C THR A 333 -26.52 -9.77 6.78
N PRO A 334 -26.38 -8.55 6.22
CA PRO A 334 -26.24 -7.33 7.01
C PRO A 334 -27.44 -7.12 7.94
N GLU A 335 -28.67 -7.30 7.43
CA GLU A 335 -29.90 -7.12 8.21
C GLU A 335 -29.95 -8.04 9.44
N ASN A 336 -29.66 -9.33 9.25
CA ASN A 336 -29.65 -10.29 10.35
C ASN A 336 -28.51 -9.96 11.33
N THR A 337 -27.35 -9.54 10.84
CA THR A 337 -26.24 -9.11 11.68
C THR A 337 -26.65 -7.93 12.56
N PHE A 338 -27.15 -6.85 11.98
CA PHE A 338 -27.46 -5.61 12.70
C PHE A 338 -28.75 -5.67 13.54
N ASN A 339 -29.57 -6.70 13.36
CA ASN A 339 -30.61 -7.04 14.34
C ASN A 339 -30.00 -7.62 15.62
N ASN A 340 -28.96 -8.45 15.50
CA ASN A 340 -28.32 -9.13 16.63
C ASN A 340 -27.23 -8.29 17.31
N VAL A 341 -26.43 -7.52 16.57
CA VAL A 341 -25.30 -6.71 17.11
C VAL A 341 -25.44 -5.23 16.76
N VAL A 342 -24.71 -4.33 17.44
CA VAL A 342 -24.67 -2.91 17.05
C VAL A 342 -23.93 -2.78 15.72
N GLY A 343 -24.54 -2.14 14.73
CA GLY A 343 -23.85 -1.73 13.52
C GLY A 343 -23.35 -0.30 13.61
N VAL A 344 -22.12 -0.05 13.17
CA VAL A 344 -21.56 1.29 13.03
C VAL A 344 -20.94 1.45 11.64
N TYR A 345 -21.20 2.59 11.00
CA TYR A 345 -20.61 2.98 9.73
C TYR A 345 -19.95 4.36 9.89
N PHE A 346 -18.64 4.43 9.66
CA PHE A 346 -17.90 5.70 9.69
C PHE A 346 -17.76 6.25 8.28
N LYS A 347 -17.89 7.58 8.15
CA LYS A 347 -17.66 8.30 6.89
C LYS A 347 -17.16 9.71 7.17
N TYR A 348 -16.66 10.41 6.15
CA TYR A 348 -16.50 11.85 6.28
C TYR A 348 -17.86 12.57 6.21
N ASN A 349 -17.96 13.71 6.89
CA ASN A 349 -19.18 14.53 6.93
C ASN A 349 -19.60 15.10 5.55
N ASN A 350 -18.65 15.26 4.63
CA ASN A 350 -18.89 15.72 3.26
C ASN A 350 -19.24 14.58 2.29
N GLU A 351 -19.19 13.32 2.73
CA GLU A 351 -19.51 12.16 1.91
C GLU A 351 -20.98 11.77 1.99
N ILE A 352 -21.55 11.43 0.84
CA ILE A 352 -22.90 10.89 0.74
C ILE A 352 -22.87 9.44 1.21
N THR A 353 -23.71 9.11 2.19
CA THR A 353 -23.83 7.73 2.67
C THR A 353 -24.34 6.82 1.56
N HIS A 354 -23.67 5.70 1.33
CA HIS A 354 -24.06 4.73 0.30
C HIS A 354 -25.51 4.22 0.48
N GLN A 355 -26.30 4.13 -0.59
CA GLN A 355 -27.73 3.78 -0.53
C GLN A 355 -28.01 2.44 0.16
N LYS A 356 -27.13 1.45 -0.03
CA LYS A 356 -27.24 0.13 0.65
C LYS A 356 -27.12 0.27 2.17
N VAL A 357 -26.17 1.07 2.64
CA VAL A 357 -25.91 1.28 4.07
C VAL A 357 -27.06 2.04 4.72
N GLN A 358 -27.69 2.98 4.01
CA GLN A 358 -28.88 3.68 4.51
C GLN A 358 -30.06 2.75 4.82
N LYS A 359 -30.15 1.60 4.15
CA LYS A 359 -31.20 0.59 4.41
C LYS A 359 -30.90 -0.27 5.64
N TRP A 360 -29.65 -0.31 6.08
CA TRP A 360 -29.23 -1.14 7.20
C TRP A 360 -29.45 -0.43 8.54
N LYS A 361 -29.70 -1.22 9.59
CA LYS A 361 -29.83 -0.72 10.96
C LYS A 361 -28.46 -0.40 11.57
N VAL A 362 -27.77 0.59 11.02
CA VAL A 362 -26.43 1.01 11.45
C VAL A 362 -26.45 2.44 11.97
N ASN A 363 -25.59 2.73 12.96
CA ASN A 363 -25.34 4.09 13.39
C ASN A 363 -24.28 4.71 12.48
N ILE A 364 -24.63 5.80 11.81
CA ILE A 364 -23.70 6.56 10.97
C ILE A 364 -22.97 7.55 11.86
N ILE A 365 -21.64 7.47 11.88
CA ILE A 365 -20.79 8.39 12.65
C ILE A 365 -19.92 9.15 11.65
N GLU A 366 -20.01 10.47 11.71
CA GLU A 366 -19.31 11.36 10.80
C GLU A 366 -18.03 11.87 11.43
N ILE A 367 -16.94 11.83 10.66
CA ILE A 367 -15.64 12.39 11.05
C ILE A 367 -15.36 13.60 10.16
N HIS A 368 -14.79 14.65 10.74
CA HIS A 368 -14.40 15.82 9.95
C HIS A 368 -13.02 15.60 9.32
N PRO A 369 -12.81 15.86 8.02
CA PRO A 369 -11.51 15.65 7.37
C PRO A 369 -10.43 16.58 7.95
N GLU A 370 -10.76 17.83 8.26
CA GLU A 370 -9.80 18.85 8.71
C GLU A 370 -9.88 19.17 10.22
N MET A 371 -11.04 18.98 10.85
CA MET A 371 -11.28 19.40 12.24
C MET A 371 -11.05 18.24 13.21
N ARG A 372 -9.79 17.87 13.43
CA ARG A 372 -9.40 16.75 14.31
C ARG A 372 -9.83 16.91 15.78
N HIS A 373 -10.09 18.13 16.23
CA HIS A 373 -10.66 18.37 17.56
C HIS A 373 -12.08 17.82 17.72
N LYS A 374 -12.79 17.54 16.60
CA LYS A 374 -14.12 16.91 16.60
C LYS A 374 -14.07 15.38 16.63
N ASP A 375 -12.88 14.77 16.50
CA ASP A 375 -12.75 13.31 16.57
C ASP A 375 -13.22 12.77 17.95
N ALA A 376 -13.10 13.58 19.01
CA ALA A 376 -13.62 13.28 20.33
C ALA A 376 -15.16 13.13 20.35
N GLU A 377 -15.89 13.87 19.52
CA GLU A 377 -17.34 13.76 19.37
C GLU A 377 -17.71 12.41 18.72
N ALA A 378 -17.01 12.05 17.64
CA ALA A 378 -17.19 10.76 16.98
C ALA A 378 -16.90 9.57 17.91
N TYR A 379 -15.88 9.69 18.77
CA TYR A 379 -15.57 8.73 19.82
C TYR A 379 -16.71 8.59 20.84
N ILE A 380 -17.28 9.71 21.31
CA ILE A 380 -18.40 9.71 22.26
C ILE A 380 -19.63 9.04 21.62
N ASP A 381 -19.95 9.38 20.38
CA ASP A 381 -21.09 8.82 19.64
C ASP A 381 -20.95 7.33 19.39
N PHE A 382 -19.73 6.87 19.11
CA PHE A 382 -19.43 5.45 19.00
C PHE A 382 -19.76 4.71 20.31
N TRP A 383 -19.17 5.15 21.42
CA TRP A 383 -19.38 4.48 22.70
C TRP A 383 -20.81 4.60 23.20
N LYS A 384 -21.50 5.71 22.93
CA LYS A 384 -22.92 5.86 23.20
C LYS A 384 -23.74 4.81 22.45
N SER A 385 -23.42 4.56 21.18
CA SER A 385 -24.08 3.55 20.35
C SER A 385 -23.84 2.13 20.87
N VAL A 386 -22.60 1.82 21.26
CA VAL A 386 -22.22 0.50 21.78
C VAL A 386 -22.83 0.23 23.17
N LEU A 387 -22.77 1.20 24.08
CA LEU A 387 -23.24 1.06 25.47
C LEU A 387 -24.77 1.05 25.58
N LYS A 388 -25.48 1.77 24.70
CA LYS A 388 -26.96 1.79 24.66
C LYS A 388 -27.55 0.38 24.45
N LYS A 389 -26.87 -0.49 23.70
CA LYS A 389 -27.33 -1.88 23.49
C LYS A 389 -26.95 -2.82 24.62
N GLN A 390 -25.95 -2.50 25.45
CA GLN A 390 -25.61 -3.34 26.61
C GLN A 390 -26.61 -3.19 27.77
N THR A 391 -27.37 -2.09 27.80
CA THR A 391 -28.33 -1.76 28.87
C THR A 391 -29.78 -2.11 28.52
N ALA A 392 -30.06 -2.47 27.26
CA ALA A 392 -31.36 -2.91 26.76
C ALA A 392 -31.35 -4.42 26.52
#